data_AF-A0A067S7A1-F1
#
_entry.id   AF-A0A067S7A1-F1
#
_cell.length_a   1.000
_cell.length_b   1.000
_cell.length_c   1.000
_cell.angle_alpha   90.00
_cell.angle_beta   90.00
_cell.angle_gamma   90.00
#
_symmetry.space_group_name_H-M   'P 1'
#
loop_
_entity.id
_entity.type
_entity.pdbx_description
1 polymer ?
#
loop_
_entity_poly.entity_id
_entity_poly.type
_entity_poly.pdbx_seq_one_letter_code
_entity_poly.pdbx_strand_id
1 'polypeptide(L)'
;MTKSTHGYHYPRVASSRILRRFSAVVEKNQVNKLPTIDVSTKFQNTNDVDLHTAVVVVDEHRYMVVAYMDPQAPINLNLLEDCPEVEWRGELAIFSLGTRVRLHARPSGSIKILRKAINLYISQCLLADKYDEEWPTQFISTDWGEYENDGVESRLKNVISVSYVTYRHRGSGGIQCGGHRKCVS
;
A
#
# COMPACT_ATOMS: atom_id res chain seq x y z
N MET A 1 -13.51 5.78 14.86
CA MET A 1 -12.87 6.87 15.64
C MET A 1 -11.77 7.45 14.80
N THR A 2 -11.80 8.75 14.55
CA THR A 2 -10.73 9.43 13.81
C THR A 2 -9.56 9.70 14.75
N LYS A 3 -8.36 9.35 14.32
CA LYS A 3 -7.10 9.62 15.02
C LYS A 3 -6.14 10.30 14.06
N SER A 4 -5.27 11.12 14.61
CA SER A 4 -4.16 11.66 13.84
C SER A 4 -2.99 10.68 13.85
N THR A 5 -2.32 10.55 12.70
CA THR A 5 -1.04 9.85 12.56
C THR A 5 -0.04 10.69 11.78
N HIS A 6 1.23 10.28 11.77
CA HIS A 6 2.20 10.75 10.79
C HIS A 6 2.64 9.62 9.89
N GLY A 7 2.78 9.93 8.61
CA GLY A 7 3.34 9.06 7.58
C GLY A 7 4.45 9.78 6.85
N TYR A 8 5.39 9.03 6.31
CA TYR A 8 6.32 9.57 5.33
C TYR A 8 5.64 9.59 3.97
N HIS A 9 5.44 10.79 3.43
CA HIS A 9 4.85 11.04 2.12
C HIS A 9 5.97 11.26 1.11
N TYR A 10 5.84 10.59 -0.02
CA TYR A 10 6.66 10.71 -1.22
C TYR A 10 5.83 11.42 -2.29
N PRO A 11 5.81 12.76 -2.28
CA PRO A 11 5.08 13.53 -3.28
C PRO A 11 5.72 13.35 -4.66
N ARG A 12 4.98 13.63 -5.75
CA ARG A 12 5.59 13.64 -7.09
C ARG A 12 6.50 14.85 -7.35
N VAL A 13 6.16 15.98 -6.73
CA VAL A 13 6.90 17.23 -6.92
C VAL A 13 8.27 17.12 -6.23
N ALA A 14 9.31 17.74 -6.81
CA ALA A 14 10.71 17.69 -6.38
C ALA A 14 10.92 18.26 -4.96
N SER A 15 10.53 17.48 -3.97
CA SER A 15 10.76 17.69 -2.56
C SER A 15 11.04 16.31 -1.97
N SER A 16 12.16 16.19 -1.27
CA SER A 16 12.50 14.98 -0.52
C SER A 16 11.32 14.45 0.31
N ARG A 17 11.37 13.18 0.71
CA ARG A 17 10.39 12.57 1.63
C ARG A 17 9.96 13.53 2.73
N ILE A 18 8.66 13.77 2.85
CA ILE A 18 8.08 14.69 3.84
C ILE A 18 7.37 13.90 4.93
N LEU A 19 7.71 14.17 6.20
CA LEU A 19 6.89 13.69 7.31
C LEU A 19 5.60 14.51 7.37
N ARG A 20 4.46 13.91 7.03
CA ARG A 20 3.15 14.57 7.01
C ARG A 20 2.19 13.97 8.01
N ARG A 21 1.28 14.81 8.49
CA ARG A 21 0.16 14.42 9.35
C ARG A 21 -1.03 13.99 8.50
N PHE A 22 -1.62 12.85 8.85
CA PHE A 22 -2.79 12.28 8.19
C PHE A 22 -3.91 11.96 9.19
N SER A 23 -5.14 11.97 8.70
CA SER A 23 -6.31 11.51 9.43
C SER A 23 -6.50 10.01 9.17
N ALA A 24 -6.67 9.24 10.24
CA ALA A 24 -6.87 7.80 10.18
C ALA A 24 -8.20 7.44 10.85
N VAL A 25 -9.04 6.68 10.17
CA VAL A 25 -10.28 6.13 10.73
C VAL A 25 -9.99 4.72 11.24
N VAL A 26 -10.09 4.56 12.56
CA VAL A 26 -9.95 3.24 13.22
C VAL A 26 -11.32 2.76 13.67
N GLU A 27 -11.71 1.58 13.23
CA GLU A 27 -12.94 0.92 13.68
C GLU A 27 -12.73 0.24 15.03
N LYS A 28 -13.49 0.71 16.04
CA LYS A 28 -13.34 0.28 17.44
C LYS A 28 -13.59 -1.23 17.62
N ASN A 29 -14.49 -1.81 16.82
CA ASN A 29 -14.96 -3.19 17.02
C ASN A 29 -14.35 -4.20 16.04
N GLN A 30 -13.43 -3.79 15.17
CA GLN A 30 -12.83 -4.68 14.17
C GLN A 30 -11.32 -4.79 14.39
N VAL A 31 -10.90 -5.57 15.40
CA VAL A 31 -9.50 -5.66 15.89
C VAL A 31 -8.48 -5.94 14.78
N ASN A 32 -8.88 -6.66 13.74
CA ASN A 32 -8.02 -7.08 12.63
C ASN A 32 -8.15 -6.20 11.38
N LYS A 33 -9.07 -5.22 11.36
CA LYS A 33 -9.22 -4.33 10.20
C LYS A 33 -8.14 -3.24 10.22
N LEU A 34 -7.50 -3.03 9.08
CA LEU A 34 -6.55 -1.95 8.89
C LEU A 34 -7.24 -0.59 9.03
N PRO A 35 -6.54 0.42 9.57
CA PRO A 35 -7.06 1.77 9.59
C PRO A 35 -7.17 2.33 8.17
N THR A 36 -8.25 3.05 7.87
CA THR A 36 -8.37 3.78 6.61
C THR A 36 -7.69 5.13 6.76
N ILE A 37 -6.73 5.45 5.89
CA ILE A 37 -6.05 6.75 5.88
C ILE A 37 -6.73 7.65 4.87
N ASP A 38 -7.10 8.84 5.32
CA ASP A 38 -7.53 9.91 4.43
C ASP A 38 -6.30 10.63 3.85
N VAL A 39 -6.06 10.41 2.56
CA VAL A 39 -4.99 11.03 1.78
C VAL A 39 -5.48 12.12 0.83
N SER A 40 -6.80 12.37 0.77
CA SER A 40 -7.45 13.23 -0.24
C SER A 40 -6.89 14.66 -0.27
N THR A 41 -6.53 15.20 0.89
CA THR A 41 -5.98 16.57 1.01
C THR A 41 -4.46 16.64 0.86
N LYS A 42 -3.78 15.50 0.66
CA LYS A 42 -2.32 15.41 0.63
C LYS A 42 -1.80 14.89 -0.70
N PHE A 43 -2.53 13.99 -1.33
CA PHE A 43 -2.19 13.45 -2.65
C PHE A 43 -2.72 14.35 -3.76
N GLN A 44 -1.93 14.54 -4.79
CA GLN A 44 -2.24 15.17 -6.06
C GLN A 44 -2.69 14.11 -7.08
N ASN A 45 -3.74 13.35 -6.71
CA ASN A 45 -4.34 12.33 -7.57
C ASN A 45 -5.39 12.96 -8.50
N THR A 46 -4.93 13.73 -9.49
CA THR A 46 -5.81 14.54 -10.36
C THR A 46 -6.69 13.72 -11.31
N ASN A 47 -6.30 12.48 -11.58
CA ASN A 47 -7.01 11.58 -12.48
C ASN A 47 -7.93 10.61 -11.72
N ASP A 48 -8.14 10.85 -10.40
CA ASP A 48 -8.97 10.03 -9.52
C ASP A 48 -8.65 8.52 -9.61
N VAL A 49 -7.35 8.19 -9.75
CA VAL A 49 -6.89 6.81 -9.83
C VAL A 49 -7.16 6.09 -8.51
N ASP A 50 -7.52 4.82 -8.57
CA ASP A 50 -7.78 4.03 -7.37
C ASP A 50 -6.58 4.00 -6.42
N LEU A 51 -6.88 4.24 -5.14
CA LEU A 51 -5.89 4.13 -4.07
C LEU A 51 -5.73 2.67 -3.68
N HIS A 52 -4.50 2.18 -3.72
CA HIS A 52 -4.15 0.89 -3.18
C HIS A 52 -3.60 1.02 -1.76
N THR A 53 -4.03 0.11 -0.89
CA THR A 53 -3.55 0.02 0.50
C THR A 53 -3.03 -1.39 0.75
N ALA A 54 -1.81 -1.49 1.25
CA ALA A 54 -1.21 -2.77 1.58
C ALA A 54 -0.40 -2.75 2.86
N VAL A 55 -0.16 -3.93 3.42
CA VAL A 55 0.73 -4.16 4.56
C VAL A 55 2.05 -4.71 4.05
N VAL A 56 3.15 -4.07 4.42
CA VAL A 56 4.49 -4.54 4.11
C VAL A 56 5.21 -4.89 5.40
N VAL A 57 5.70 -6.12 5.51
CA VAL A 57 6.47 -6.61 6.64
C VAL A 57 7.90 -6.86 6.19
N VAL A 58 8.85 -6.18 6.83
CA VAL A 58 10.29 -6.33 6.60
C VAL A 58 10.95 -6.54 7.95
N ASP A 59 11.62 -7.67 8.11
CA ASP A 59 12.20 -8.10 9.38
C ASP A 59 11.11 -8.09 10.49
N GLU A 60 11.34 -7.41 11.60
CA GLU A 60 10.36 -7.22 12.69
C GLU A 60 9.43 -6.01 12.48
N HIS A 61 9.62 -5.24 11.41
CA HIS A 61 8.87 -4.01 11.16
C HIS A 61 7.67 -4.24 10.27
N ARG A 62 6.53 -3.68 10.69
CA ARG A 62 5.27 -3.72 9.94
C ARG A 62 4.88 -2.33 9.50
N TYR A 63 4.58 -2.18 8.22
CA TYR A 63 4.20 -0.92 7.60
C TYR A 63 2.87 -1.08 6.90
N MET A 64 2.11 0.00 6.83
CA MET A 64 1.01 0.16 5.90
C MET A 64 1.43 1.19 4.87
N VAL A 65 1.25 0.82 3.61
CA VAL A 65 1.51 1.66 2.45
C VAL A 65 0.17 2.03 1.84
N VAL A 66 -0.01 3.31 1.54
CA VAL A 66 -1.13 3.82 0.75
C VAL A 66 -0.53 4.53 -0.45
N ALA A 67 -0.88 4.10 -1.65
CA ALA A 67 -0.31 4.64 -2.89
C ALA A 67 -1.31 4.55 -4.04
N TYR A 68 -1.01 5.25 -5.14
CA TYR A 68 -1.65 5.04 -6.43
C TYR A 68 -0.57 5.02 -7.52
N MET A 69 -0.88 4.43 -8.68
CA MET A 69 -0.05 4.52 -9.87
C MET A 69 -0.90 5.01 -11.03
N ASP A 70 -0.53 6.18 -11.55
CA ASP A 70 -1.11 6.82 -12.71
C ASP A 70 -0.13 6.70 -13.88
N PRO A 71 -0.41 5.86 -14.89
CA PRO A 71 0.49 5.69 -16.04
C PRO A 71 0.76 7.00 -16.82
N GLN A 72 -0.16 7.97 -16.74
CA GLN A 72 -0.05 9.26 -17.43
C GLN A 72 0.73 10.30 -16.61
N ALA A 73 1.02 10.01 -15.34
CA ALA A 73 1.80 10.89 -14.48
C ALA A 73 3.30 10.87 -14.85
N PRO A 74 4.03 11.97 -14.55
CA PRO A 74 5.49 11.93 -14.55
C PRO A 74 6.02 10.98 -13.48
N ILE A 75 7.25 10.48 -13.70
CA ILE A 75 7.97 9.63 -12.74
C ILE A 75 8.18 10.39 -11.43
N ASN A 76 7.93 9.72 -10.31
CA ASN A 76 8.18 10.26 -8.98
C ASN A 76 9.67 10.15 -8.65
N LEU A 77 10.40 11.24 -8.84
CA LEU A 77 11.85 11.31 -8.60
C LEU A 77 12.23 11.01 -7.14
N ASN A 78 11.37 11.33 -6.17
CA ASN A 78 11.65 11.06 -4.76
C ASN A 78 11.62 9.57 -4.43
N LEU A 79 10.81 8.80 -5.17
CA LEU A 79 10.83 7.34 -5.07
C LEU A 79 12.00 6.76 -5.85
N LEU A 80 12.41 7.37 -6.96
CA LEU A 80 13.58 6.94 -7.72
C LEU A 80 14.87 7.03 -6.90
N GLU A 81 15.02 8.03 -6.01
CA GLU A 81 16.15 8.11 -5.08
C GLU A 81 16.21 6.93 -4.09
N ASP A 82 15.04 6.44 -3.65
CA ASP A 82 14.92 5.32 -2.70
C ASP A 82 14.86 3.94 -3.41
N CYS A 83 14.48 3.94 -4.68
CA CYS A 83 14.18 2.78 -5.54
C CYS A 83 14.65 3.03 -6.99
N PRO A 84 15.97 3.14 -7.25
CA PRO A 84 16.50 3.64 -8.54
C PRO A 84 16.22 2.74 -9.74
N GLU A 85 15.92 1.46 -9.50
CA GLU A 85 15.65 0.50 -10.56
C GLU A 85 14.18 0.50 -11.01
N VAL A 86 13.33 1.33 -10.40
CA VAL A 86 11.89 1.26 -10.62
C VAL A 86 11.24 2.63 -10.84
N GLU A 87 10.64 2.80 -12.01
CA GLU A 87 9.90 4.01 -12.38
C GLU A 87 8.47 4.01 -11.81
N TRP A 88 8.28 4.51 -10.60
CA TRP A 88 6.94 4.71 -10.05
C TRP A 88 6.31 6.02 -10.52
N ARG A 89 5.11 5.96 -11.09
CA ARG A 89 4.34 7.14 -11.54
C ARG A 89 3.14 7.36 -10.63
N GLY A 90 3.33 8.08 -9.53
CA GLY A 90 2.27 8.30 -8.53
C GLY A 90 2.84 8.69 -7.19
N GLU A 91 2.01 8.78 -6.16
CA GLU A 91 2.46 9.10 -4.80
C GLU A 91 2.29 7.91 -3.86
N LEU A 92 3.08 7.93 -2.80
CA LEU A 92 3.07 6.90 -1.78
C LEU A 92 3.19 7.55 -0.40
N ALA A 93 2.44 7.03 0.56
CA ALA A 93 2.61 7.31 1.97
C ALA A 93 2.81 6.01 2.74
N ILE A 94 3.83 5.99 3.60
CA ILE A 94 4.16 4.84 4.45
C ILE A 94 3.97 5.19 5.93
N PHE A 95 3.30 4.30 6.65
CA PHE A 95 2.95 4.42 8.06
C PHE A 95 3.43 3.20 8.82
N SER A 96 3.94 3.38 10.03
CA SER A 96 4.29 2.23 10.88
C SER A 96 3.08 1.68 11.61
N LEU A 97 2.98 0.36 11.63
CA LEU A 97 2.00 -0.40 12.38
C LEU A 97 2.69 -1.01 13.59
N GLY A 98 2.00 -1.01 14.72
CA GLY A 98 2.48 -1.66 15.93
C GLY A 98 2.00 -3.09 16.04
N THR A 99 2.65 -3.84 16.92
CA THR A 99 2.20 -5.18 17.32
C THR A 99 0.93 -5.10 18.16
N ARG A 100 0.84 -4.12 19.07
CA ARG A 100 -0.32 -3.87 19.95
C ARG A 100 -1.17 -2.66 19.54
N VAL A 101 -0.54 -1.64 18.95
CA VAL A 101 -1.22 -0.42 18.45
C VAL A 101 -1.32 -0.51 16.95
N ARG A 102 -2.54 -0.47 16.38
CA ARG A 102 -2.70 -0.67 14.93
C ARG A 102 -1.96 0.34 14.07
N LEU A 103 -1.76 1.57 14.54
CA LEU A 103 -1.07 2.63 13.80
C LEU A 103 -0.22 3.44 14.76
N HIS A 104 1.07 3.55 14.50
CA HIS A 104 1.96 4.37 15.30
C HIS A 104 1.68 5.85 15.08
N ALA A 105 1.97 6.68 16.08
CA ALA A 105 1.84 8.13 15.96
C ALA A 105 2.85 8.75 14.97
N ARG A 106 3.99 8.07 14.75
CA ARG A 106 5.04 8.41 13.79
C ARG A 106 5.63 7.14 13.18
N PRO A 107 6.18 7.21 11.95
CA PRO A 107 6.90 6.09 11.37
C PRO A 107 8.13 5.73 12.22
N SER A 108 8.42 4.44 12.34
CA SER A 108 9.53 3.85 13.09
C SER A 108 10.37 2.91 12.20
N GLY A 109 11.58 2.61 12.64
CA GLY A 109 12.58 1.85 11.88
C GLY A 109 13.61 2.75 11.21
N SER A 110 14.73 2.17 10.81
CA SER A 110 15.79 2.89 10.11
C SER A 110 15.36 3.25 8.68
N ILE A 111 16.01 4.26 8.10
CA ILE A 111 15.77 4.61 6.68
C ILE A 111 16.03 3.42 5.75
N LYS A 112 17.02 2.58 6.06
CA LYS A 112 17.33 1.38 5.29
C LYS A 112 16.13 0.43 5.24
N ILE A 113 15.46 0.22 6.38
CA ILE A 113 14.30 -0.68 6.47
C ILE A 113 13.08 -0.09 5.76
N LEU A 114 12.84 1.22 5.90
CA LEU A 114 11.77 1.90 5.16
C LEU A 114 11.96 1.79 3.64
N ARG A 115 13.19 2.01 3.15
CA ARG A 115 13.53 1.82 1.73
C ARG A 115 13.30 0.38 1.28
N LYS A 116 13.67 -0.61 2.09
CA LYS A 116 13.38 -2.02 1.78
C LYS A 116 11.87 -2.25 1.65
N ALA A 117 11.06 -1.74 2.57
CA ALA A 117 9.61 -1.90 2.54
C ALA A 117 8.98 -1.25 1.30
N ILE A 118 9.44 -0.06 0.92
CA ILE A 118 8.97 0.64 -0.28
C ILE A 118 9.40 -0.11 -1.55
N ASN A 119 10.66 -0.52 -1.64
CA ASN A 119 11.15 -1.31 -2.77
C ASN A 119 10.36 -2.61 -2.94
N LEU A 120 10.09 -3.32 -1.85
CA LEU A 120 9.30 -4.55 -1.86
C LEU A 120 7.87 -4.28 -2.37
N TYR A 121 7.19 -3.26 -1.84
CA TYR A 121 5.86 -2.86 -2.28
C TYR A 121 5.82 -2.55 -3.79
N ILE A 122 6.69 -1.65 -4.23
CA ILE A 122 6.72 -1.16 -5.61
C ILE A 122 7.04 -2.29 -6.58
N SER A 123 8.06 -3.11 -6.28
CA SER A 123 8.47 -4.20 -7.16
C SER A 123 7.35 -5.22 -7.35
N GLN A 124 6.61 -5.54 -6.30
CA GLN A 124 5.50 -6.49 -6.36
C GLN A 124 4.30 -5.95 -7.13
N CYS A 125 3.96 -4.67 -6.96
CA CYS A 125 2.88 -4.05 -7.73
C CYS A 125 3.19 -4.05 -9.24
N LEU A 126 4.43 -3.69 -9.62
CA LEU A 126 4.81 -3.72 -11.04
C LEU A 126 4.89 -5.12 -11.63
N LEU A 127 5.22 -6.13 -10.83
CA LEU A 127 5.16 -7.51 -11.29
C LEU A 127 3.72 -7.97 -11.49
N ALA A 128 2.82 -7.61 -10.58
CA ALA A 128 1.40 -7.86 -10.77
C ALA A 128 0.90 -7.20 -12.06
N ASP A 129 1.27 -5.93 -12.31
CA ASP A 129 0.96 -5.25 -13.59
C ASP A 129 1.54 -5.96 -14.81
N LYS A 130 2.80 -6.44 -14.73
CA LYS A 130 3.47 -7.16 -15.83
C LYS A 130 2.74 -8.46 -16.21
N TYR A 131 2.09 -9.10 -15.24
CA TYR A 131 1.39 -10.38 -15.42
C TYR A 131 -0.14 -10.24 -15.43
N ASP A 132 -0.67 -9.02 -15.52
CA ASP A 132 -2.11 -8.72 -15.45
C ASP A 132 -2.81 -9.31 -14.21
N GLU A 133 -2.11 -9.33 -13.07
CA GLU A 133 -2.62 -9.81 -11.78
C GLU A 133 -3.12 -8.66 -10.89
N GLU A 134 -4.01 -8.98 -9.95
CA GLU A 134 -4.43 -8.02 -8.91
C GLU A 134 -3.24 -7.66 -8.00
N TRP A 135 -3.15 -6.38 -7.62
CA TRP A 135 -2.12 -5.95 -6.68
C TRP A 135 -2.27 -6.62 -5.30
N PRO A 136 -1.18 -7.14 -4.72
CA PRO A 136 -1.28 -7.80 -3.43
C PRO A 136 -1.49 -6.81 -2.28
N THR A 137 -2.34 -7.18 -1.34
CA THR A 137 -2.65 -6.35 -0.16
C THR A 137 -1.71 -6.62 1.02
N GLN A 138 -0.87 -7.65 0.95
CA GLN A 138 0.11 -7.98 1.98
C GLN A 138 1.39 -8.56 1.37
N PHE A 139 2.53 -8.06 1.86
CA PHE A 139 3.88 -8.44 1.46
C PHE A 139 4.71 -8.78 2.70
N ILE A 140 5.35 -9.95 2.74
CA ILE A 140 6.19 -10.37 3.86
C ILE A 140 7.56 -10.83 3.36
N SER A 141 8.61 -10.25 3.92
CA SER A 141 9.99 -10.71 3.74
C SER A 141 10.69 -10.80 5.08
N THR A 142 11.22 -11.99 5.41
CA THR A 142 11.93 -12.26 6.67
C THR A 142 13.38 -12.66 6.48
N ASP A 143 13.92 -12.55 5.26
CA ASP A 143 15.34 -12.83 5.01
C ASP A 143 15.82 -12.01 3.82
N TRP A 144 16.76 -11.09 4.07
CA TRP A 144 17.47 -10.38 3.01
C TRP A 144 18.96 -10.60 3.24
N GLY A 145 19.53 -11.58 2.53
CA GLY A 145 20.97 -11.62 2.30
C GLY A 145 21.47 -10.28 1.76
N GLU A 146 22.75 -9.99 1.99
CA GLU A 146 23.38 -8.75 1.50
C GLU A 146 23.14 -8.58 -0.01
N TYR A 147 22.66 -7.40 -0.38
CA TYR A 147 22.18 -7.09 -1.73
C TYR A 147 23.37 -6.93 -2.68
N GLU A 148 23.57 -7.86 -3.60
CA GLU A 148 24.27 -7.59 -4.86
C GLU A 148 23.23 -7.18 -5.93
N ASN A 149 23.62 -6.26 -6.80
CA ASN A 149 22.79 -5.54 -7.79
C ASN A 149 22.28 -6.43 -8.94
N ASP A 150 21.52 -7.48 -8.64
CA ASP A 150 21.12 -8.48 -9.62
C ASP A 150 19.65 -8.34 -10.07
N GLY A 151 19.21 -7.12 -10.41
CA GLY A 151 17.93 -6.86 -11.09
C GLY A 151 16.62 -7.30 -10.38
N VAL A 152 15.48 -7.02 -11.03
CA VAL A 152 14.13 -7.18 -10.44
C VAL A 152 13.77 -8.66 -10.16
N GLU A 153 14.27 -9.60 -10.97
CA GLU A 153 13.95 -11.03 -10.82
C GLU A 153 14.69 -11.73 -9.67
N SER A 154 15.90 -11.28 -9.29
CA SER A 154 16.59 -11.85 -8.11
C SER A 154 15.93 -11.41 -6.80
N ARG A 155 15.38 -10.19 -6.76
CA ARG A 155 14.72 -9.56 -5.59
C ARG A 155 13.46 -10.30 -5.14
N LEU A 156 12.87 -11.10 -6.03
CA LEU A 156 11.68 -11.92 -5.74
C LEU A 156 11.97 -13.15 -4.90
N LYS A 157 13.21 -13.66 -4.92
CA LYS A 157 13.57 -14.90 -4.22
C LYS A 157 13.49 -14.78 -2.69
N ASN A 158 13.44 -13.55 -2.16
CA ASN A 158 13.43 -13.23 -0.73
C ASN A 158 12.03 -12.86 -0.20
N VAL A 159 10.98 -13.00 -1.02
CA VAL A 159 9.60 -12.77 -0.60
C VAL A 159 9.01 -14.09 -0.14
N ILE A 160 8.72 -14.16 1.16
CA ILE A 160 8.36 -15.41 1.84
C ILE A 160 6.86 -15.67 1.73
N SER A 161 6.06 -14.60 1.67
CA SER A 161 4.65 -14.72 1.32
C SER A 161 4.10 -13.42 0.76
N VAL A 162 3.21 -13.59 -0.21
CA VAL A 162 2.37 -12.55 -0.81
C VAL A 162 0.93 -12.99 -0.58
N SER A 163 0.05 -12.08 -0.17
CA SER A 163 -1.37 -12.39 0.00
C SER A 163 -2.26 -11.37 -0.71
N TYR A 164 -3.21 -11.91 -1.46
CA TYR A 164 -4.23 -11.17 -2.19
C TYR A 164 -5.51 -11.21 -1.34
N VAL A 165 -6.09 -10.05 -1.02
CA VAL A 165 -7.40 -9.99 -0.39
C VAL A 165 -8.38 -9.48 -1.42
N THR A 166 -9.29 -10.35 -1.86
CA THR A 166 -10.41 -9.96 -2.73
C THR A 166 -11.43 -9.19 -1.92
N TYR A 167 -11.40 -7.86 -2.01
CA TYR A 167 -12.48 -7.03 -1.48
C TYR A 167 -13.66 -7.05 -2.47
N ARG A 168 -14.66 -7.91 -2.22
CA ARG A 168 -15.96 -7.75 -2.86
C ARG A 168 -16.57 -6.43 -2.40
N HIS A 169 -16.51 -5.41 -3.26
CA HIS A 169 -17.39 -4.25 -3.15
C HIS A 169 -18.84 -4.76 -3.18
N ARG A 170 -19.50 -4.80 -2.02
CA ARG A 170 -20.98 -4.82 -2.00
C ARG A 170 -21.43 -3.46 -2.49
N GLY A 171 -21.55 -3.33 -3.81
CA GLY A 171 -22.37 -2.31 -4.42
C GLY A 171 -23.76 -2.38 -3.81
N SER A 172 -24.15 -1.29 -3.18
CA SER A 172 -25.51 -0.92 -2.88
C SER A 172 -26.37 -1.01 -4.14
N GLY A 173 -27.19 -2.06 -4.22
CA GLY A 173 -28.12 -2.26 -5.33
C GLY A 173 -29.31 -3.11 -4.90
N GLY A 174 -30.39 -2.41 -4.51
CA GLY A 174 -31.78 -2.86 -4.67
C GLY A 174 -32.23 -4.10 -3.93
N ILE A 175 -32.89 -3.89 -2.79
CA ILE A 175 -33.99 -4.76 -2.39
C ILE A 175 -35.07 -4.63 -3.48
N GLN A 176 -35.32 -5.70 -4.25
CA GLN A 176 -36.63 -5.94 -4.85
C GLN A 176 -37.19 -7.21 -4.23
N CYS A 177 -38.15 -7.02 -3.34
CA CYS A 177 -39.12 -8.03 -2.94
C CYS A 177 -40.21 -8.12 -4.02
N GLY A 178 -40.70 -9.33 -4.29
CA GLY A 178 -41.91 -9.62 -5.08
C GLY A 178 -41.62 -10.63 -6.21
N GLY A 179 -41.75 -11.93 -5.96
CA GLY A 179 -42.97 -12.70 -6.29
C GLY A 179 -42.79 -13.31 -7.70
N HIS A 180 -42.98 -14.59 -8.01
CA HIS A 180 -43.93 -15.59 -7.54
C HIS A 180 -43.43 -16.99 -7.98
N ARG A 181 -43.91 -18.02 -7.27
CA ARG A 181 -43.68 -19.45 -7.56
C ARG A 181 -44.30 -19.89 -8.89
N LYS A 182 -43.67 -20.89 -9.53
CA LYS A 182 -44.22 -22.22 -9.93
C LYS A 182 -43.13 -22.95 -10.74
N CYS A 183 -42.53 -24.02 -10.23
CA CYS A 183 -42.96 -25.44 -10.31
C CYS A 183 -42.83 -26.03 -11.73
N VAL A 184 -41.79 -26.85 -11.86
CA VAL A 184 -41.71 -28.18 -12.51
C VAL A 184 -42.78 -28.53 -13.54
N SER A 185 -42.31 -28.79 -14.76
CA SER A 185 -42.55 -30.03 -15.51
C SER A 185 -41.51 -30.14 -16.63
#